data_AF-A0A2D7CPT1-F1
#
_entry.id   AF-A0A2D7CPT1-F1
#
_cell.length_a   1.000
_cell.length_b   1.000
_cell.length_c   1.000
_cell.angle_alpha   90.00
_cell.angle_beta   90.00
_cell.angle_gamma   90.00
#
_symmetry.space_group_name_H-M   'P 1'
#
loop_
_entity.id
_entity.type
_entity.pdbx_description
1 polymer ?
#
loop_
_entity_poly.entity_id
_entity_poly.type
_entity_poly.pdbx_seq_one_letter_code
_entity_poly.pdbx_strand_id
1 'polypeptide(L)'
;APLRTQAGVYCNVRPYGPITAVRCMPCLPYSQNKPKFNIDPKTGHIHSEMNSPGIQMAYANRLFLKMVHETGAVGRVAMKPTQAMEDGINAGLHAWLIQGTKFEVGRKYAVDPFEEHRENIEKIIALLPPDFKAGMENWSGRIEQHISDTNYGLLLWDLIDHQKCIVLATDLDGDRLTDLMADVSDPLRHFGGKLAKHLGQDVDMAKVWSDMGYTTGNGRDMTSVMHRMTGPAIHEQTLGSADAMLLRLLDGDESMGGTKQPYDPRIHFVLIRDAYLDANQGNEKLRKWLDEALATFDKVYSAQRPGFIEGYKALKEAIKPWGN
;
A
#
# COMPACT_ATOMS: atom_id res chain seq x y z
N ALA A 1 -16.11 1.06 -4.35
CA ALA A 1 -16.11 2.24 -3.45
C ALA A 1 -17.16 2.18 -2.33
N PRO A 2 -18.48 1.95 -2.59
CA PRO A 2 -19.52 2.13 -1.55
C PRO A 2 -19.35 1.25 -0.30
N LEU A 3 -19.03 -0.05 -0.48
CA LEU A 3 -18.80 -0.99 0.63
C LEU A 3 -17.57 -0.61 1.47
N ARG A 4 -16.50 -0.10 0.85
CA ARG A 4 -15.29 0.35 1.56
C ARG A 4 -15.55 1.62 2.37
N THR A 5 -16.30 2.57 1.80
CA THR A 5 -16.75 3.77 2.52
C THR A 5 -17.64 3.42 3.71
N GLN A 6 -18.61 2.51 3.51
CA GLN A 6 -19.50 2.03 4.58
C GLN A 6 -18.74 1.26 5.67
N ALA A 7 -17.71 0.51 5.30
CA ALA A 7 -16.81 -0.16 6.23
C ALA A 7 -15.82 0.79 6.94
N GLY A 8 -15.87 2.09 6.62
CA GLY A 8 -15.01 3.11 7.21
C GLY A 8 -13.54 2.98 6.82
N VAL A 9 -13.22 2.29 5.72
CA VAL A 9 -11.85 2.20 5.20
C VAL A 9 -11.42 3.58 4.71
N TYR A 10 -10.22 4.03 5.12
CA TYR A 10 -9.67 5.32 4.70
C TYR A 10 -8.38 5.21 3.90
N CYS A 11 -7.63 4.12 4.05
CA CYS A 11 -6.47 3.87 3.22
C CYS A 11 -6.11 2.39 3.15
N ASN A 12 -5.20 2.11 2.24
CA ASN A 12 -4.54 0.83 2.06
C ASN A 12 -3.03 1.05 2.13
N VAL A 13 -2.36 0.27 2.97
CA VAL A 13 -0.92 0.32 3.18
C VAL A 13 -0.29 -0.93 2.58
N ARG A 14 0.70 -0.75 1.71
CA ARG A 14 1.39 -1.86 1.04
C ARG A 14 2.90 -1.61 0.93
N PRO A 15 3.75 -2.51 1.44
CA PRO A 15 5.21 -2.41 1.31
C PRO A 15 5.72 -2.99 -0.01
N TYR A 16 6.81 -2.42 -0.53
CA TYR A 16 7.57 -2.78 -1.73
C TYR A 16 9.06 -2.63 -1.41
N GLY A 17 9.60 -3.53 -0.57
CA GLY A 17 10.97 -3.44 -0.07
C GLY A 17 11.18 -2.17 0.76
N PRO A 18 12.07 -1.24 0.35
CA PRO A 18 12.32 -0.01 1.12
C PRO A 18 11.16 1.01 1.03
N ILE A 19 10.21 0.81 0.12
CA ILE A 19 9.13 1.75 -0.17
C ILE A 19 7.82 1.24 0.43
N THR A 20 7.09 2.08 1.17
CA THR A 20 5.74 1.76 1.64
C THR A 20 4.72 2.73 1.05
N ALA A 21 3.73 2.22 0.33
CA ALA A 21 2.65 3.04 -0.21
C ALA A 21 1.50 3.14 0.80
N VAL A 22 1.04 4.36 1.05
CA VAL A 22 -0.22 4.70 1.74
C VAL A 22 -1.18 5.26 0.68
N ARG A 23 -2.08 4.42 0.19
CA ARG A 23 -3.08 4.79 -0.81
C ARG A 23 -4.36 5.22 -0.10
N CYS A 24 -4.69 6.51 -0.18
CA CYS A 24 -5.97 7.04 0.30
C CYS A 24 -7.11 6.44 -0.51
N MET A 25 -8.06 5.77 0.15
CA MET A 25 -9.20 5.17 -0.51
C MET A 25 -10.50 5.39 0.29
N PRO A 26 -11.63 5.63 -0.39
CA PRO A 26 -11.78 5.86 -1.83
C PRO A 26 -11.60 7.34 -2.17
N CYS A 27 -10.43 7.75 -2.69
CA CYS A 27 -10.08 9.17 -2.91
C CYS A 27 -9.66 9.39 -4.38
N LEU A 28 -10.54 9.81 -5.29
CA LEU A 28 -10.18 9.93 -6.72
C LEU A 28 -9.76 11.37 -7.12
N PRO A 29 -8.65 11.56 -7.86
CA PRO A 29 -8.12 12.89 -8.17
C PRO A 29 -8.60 13.50 -9.50
N TYR A 30 -9.89 13.44 -9.86
CA TYR A 30 -10.32 13.71 -11.25
C TYR A 30 -11.30 14.86 -11.46
N SER A 31 -11.67 15.64 -10.45
CA SER A 31 -12.50 16.81 -10.72
C SER A 31 -11.68 17.96 -11.28
N GLN A 32 -11.79 18.15 -12.60
CA GLN A 32 -11.35 19.36 -13.29
C GLN A 32 -12.50 20.36 -13.51
N ASN A 33 -13.75 19.92 -13.30
CA ASN A 33 -14.93 20.76 -13.47
C ASN A 33 -15.17 21.59 -12.20
N LYS A 34 -14.45 22.71 -12.07
CA LYS A 34 -14.55 23.62 -10.90
C LYS A 34 -16.00 24.00 -10.54
N PRO A 35 -16.90 24.31 -11.50
CA PRO A 35 -18.31 24.60 -11.19
C PRO A 35 -19.06 23.52 -10.42
N LYS A 36 -18.70 22.25 -10.59
CA LYS A 36 -19.32 21.13 -9.86
C LYS A 36 -18.63 20.86 -8.52
N PHE A 37 -17.48 21.45 -8.26
CA PHE A 37 -16.69 21.18 -7.08
C PHE A 37 -17.22 21.93 -5.86
N ASN A 38 -17.69 21.19 -4.85
CA ASN A 38 -18.06 21.72 -3.54
C ASN A 38 -17.79 20.67 -2.45
N ILE A 39 -17.72 21.10 -1.20
CA ILE A 39 -17.70 20.21 -0.04
C ILE A 39 -18.98 20.40 0.75
N ASP A 40 -19.69 19.30 1.01
CA ASP A 40 -20.85 19.29 1.89
C ASP A 40 -20.39 19.46 3.35
N PRO A 41 -20.77 20.56 4.03
CA PRO A 41 -20.34 20.82 5.41
C PRO A 41 -20.90 19.84 6.43
N LYS A 42 -21.89 19.01 6.10
CA LYS A 42 -22.46 18.01 7.02
C LYS A 42 -21.77 16.67 6.93
N THR A 43 -21.28 16.30 5.75
CA THR A 43 -20.72 14.98 5.49
C THR A 43 -19.22 15.02 5.20
N GLY A 44 -18.67 16.17 4.84
CA GLY A 44 -17.28 16.32 4.40
C GLY A 44 -17.02 15.67 3.05
N HIS A 45 -18.08 15.26 2.33
CA HIS A 45 -17.96 14.72 0.99
C HIS A 45 -17.66 15.83 0.00
N ILE A 46 -16.76 15.53 -0.92
CA ILE A 46 -16.39 16.37 -2.04
C ILE A 46 -17.31 16.00 -3.21
N HIS A 47 -18.18 16.93 -3.62
CA HIS A 47 -19.23 16.75 -4.62
C HIS A 47 -18.71 16.93 -6.06
N SER A 48 -17.52 16.41 -6.36
CA SER A 48 -17.33 15.90 -7.72
C SER A 48 -18.26 14.72 -7.92
N GLU A 49 -18.56 14.33 -9.15
CA GLU A 49 -19.52 13.26 -9.44
C GLU A 49 -19.17 11.91 -8.78
N MET A 50 -17.98 11.81 -8.17
CA MET A 50 -17.43 10.66 -7.48
C MET A 50 -17.67 10.63 -5.96
N ASN A 51 -18.18 11.70 -5.33
CA ASN A 51 -18.43 11.79 -3.88
C ASN A 51 -17.21 11.38 -3.02
N SER A 52 -16.04 11.94 -3.30
CA SER A 52 -14.80 11.61 -2.58
C SER A 52 -14.89 12.02 -1.10
N PRO A 53 -14.55 11.18 -0.12
CA PRO A 53 -14.82 11.44 1.28
C PRO A 53 -13.62 12.12 1.98
N GLY A 54 -13.79 13.40 2.34
CA GLY A 54 -12.71 14.24 2.87
C GLY A 54 -12.21 13.85 4.28
N ILE A 55 -13.08 13.27 5.11
CA ILE A 55 -12.71 12.78 6.45
C ILE A 55 -11.63 11.69 6.31
N GLN A 56 -11.82 10.74 5.40
CA GLN A 56 -10.90 9.63 5.13
C GLN A 56 -9.55 10.15 4.64
N MET A 57 -9.52 11.22 3.84
CA MET A 57 -8.28 11.89 3.44
C MET A 57 -7.50 12.39 4.67
N ALA A 58 -8.18 12.99 5.65
CA ALA A 58 -7.54 13.44 6.89
C ALA A 58 -6.95 12.26 7.69
N TYR A 59 -7.70 11.16 7.83
CA TYR A 59 -7.21 9.94 8.51
C TYR A 59 -6.00 9.32 7.79
N ALA A 60 -6.03 9.24 6.45
CA ALA A 60 -4.93 8.73 5.64
C ALA A 60 -3.66 9.58 5.81
N ASN A 61 -3.79 10.91 5.77
CA ASN A 61 -2.68 11.83 6.04
C ASN A 61 -2.10 11.66 7.44
N ARG A 62 -2.97 11.57 8.46
CA ARG A 62 -2.51 11.40 9.84
C ARG A 62 -1.77 10.08 10.03
N LEU A 63 -2.27 8.98 9.45
CA LEU A 63 -1.58 7.68 9.47
C LEU A 63 -0.23 7.77 8.76
N PHE A 64 -0.19 8.36 7.57
CA PHE A 64 1.05 8.58 6.82
C PHE A 64 2.09 9.32 7.66
N LEU A 65 1.73 10.46 8.24
CA LEU A 65 2.63 11.24 9.10
C LEU A 65 3.09 10.44 10.32
N LYS A 66 2.18 9.70 10.96
CA LYS A 66 2.52 8.81 12.07
C LYS A 66 3.59 7.79 11.65
N MET A 67 3.41 7.12 10.52
CA MET A 67 4.36 6.13 10.04
C MET A 67 5.72 6.76 9.70
N VAL A 68 5.75 7.94 9.09
CA VAL A 68 7.00 8.69 8.84
C VAL A 68 7.72 8.96 10.16
N HIS A 69 6.99 9.44 11.17
CA HIS A 69 7.55 9.73 12.49
C HIS A 69 8.10 8.50 13.20
N GLU A 70 7.34 7.39 13.21
CA GLU A 70 7.71 6.17 13.92
C GLU A 70 8.86 5.41 13.24
N THR A 71 8.98 5.52 11.92
CA THR A 71 9.98 4.76 11.14
C THR A 71 11.23 5.56 10.81
N GLY A 72 11.15 6.89 10.82
CA GLY A 72 12.20 7.78 10.32
C GLY A 72 12.40 7.72 8.80
N ALA A 73 11.51 7.02 8.07
CA ALA A 73 11.54 6.99 6.61
C ALA A 73 11.24 8.36 6.02
N VAL A 74 11.72 8.63 4.81
CA VAL A 74 11.35 9.87 4.09
C VAL A 74 9.90 9.79 3.66
N GLY A 75 9.08 10.76 4.08
CA GLY A 75 7.72 10.90 3.61
C GLY A 75 7.67 11.58 2.26
N ARG A 76 7.07 10.94 1.26
CA ARG A 76 6.76 11.51 -0.05
C ARG A 76 5.27 11.74 -0.20
N VAL A 77 4.90 12.93 -0.63
CA VAL A 77 3.51 13.24 -1.00
C VAL A 77 3.42 13.28 -2.51
N ALA A 78 2.47 12.53 -3.07
CA ALA A 78 2.25 12.37 -4.49
C ALA A 78 0.85 12.86 -4.86
N MET A 79 0.68 14.18 -4.90
CA MET A 79 -0.58 14.87 -5.19
C MET A 79 -0.34 16.03 -6.16
N LYS A 80 -1.35 16.38 -6.95
CA LYS A 80 -1.31 17.47 -7.95
C LYS A 80 -2.26 18.61 -7.57
N PRO A 81 -1.93 19.42 -6.54
CA PRO A 81 -2.88 20.38 -5.94
C PRO A 81 -3.42 21.43 -6.91
N THR A 82 -2.64 21.81 -7.93
CA THR A 82 -3.07 22.83 -8.91
C THR A 82 -3.83 22.27 -10.11
N GLN A 83 -3.84 20.95 -10.31
CA GLN A 83 -4.41 20.29 -11.49
C GLN A 83 -5.66 19.47 -11.18
N ALA A 84 -5.78 18.95 -9.95
CA ALA A 84 -6.87 18.12 -9.50
C ALA A 84 -7.42 18.65 -8.18
N MET A 85 -8.72 18.95 -8.13
CA MET A 85 -9.32 19.62 -6.97
C MET A 85 -9.31 18.77 -5.71
N GLU A 86 -9.57 17.46 -5.82
CA GLU A 86 -9.49 16.54 -4.68
C GLU A 86 -8.06 16.41 -4.15
N ASP A 87 -7.06 16.43 -5.03
CA ASP A 87 -5.65 16.49 -4.62
C ASP A 87 -5.33 17.82 -3.93
N GLY A 88 -5.94 18.92 -4.37
CA GLY A 88 -5.86 20.22 -3.69
C GLY A 88 -6.37 20.15 -2.25
N ILE A 89 -7.54 19.54 -2.03
CA ILE A 89 -8.08 19.31 -0.68
C ILE A 89 -7.18 18.39 0.14
N ASN A 90 -6.73 17.28 -0.45
CA ASN A 90 -5.91 16.29 0.24
C ASN A 90 -4.54 16.88 0.64
N ALA A 91 -3.92 17.65 -0.25
CA ALA A 91 -2.67 18.35 0.01
C ALA A 91 -2.86 19.48 1.02
N GLY A 92 -4.02 20.14 1.06
CA GLY A 92 -4.32 21.16 2.04
C GLY A 92 -4.60 20.59 3.43
N LEU A 93 -5.30 19.45 3.52
CA LEU A 93 -5.42 18.68 4.76
C LEU A 93 -4.04 18.22 5.27
N HIS A 94 -3.17 17.78 4.36
CA HIS A 94 -1.78 17.43 4.67
C HIS A 94 -1.02 18.62 5.27
N ALA A 95 -1.09 19.79 4.62
CA ALA A 95 -0.46 21.01 5.09
C ALA A 95 -0.99 21.43 6.47
N TRP A 96 -2.31 21.41 6.68
CA TRP A 96 -2.93 21.67 7.98
C TRP A 96 -2.45 20.72 9.08
N LEU A 97 -2.31 19.43 8.78
CA LEU A 97 -1.84 18.44 9.76
C LEU A 97 -0.39 18.67 10.19
N ILE A 98 0.47 19.14 9.28
CA ILE A 98 1.87 19.45 9.57
C ILE A 98 2.03 20.73 10.42
N GLN A 99 1.10 21.70 10.33
CA GLN A 99 1.19 22.93 11.11
C GLN A 99 1.28 22.63 12.61
N GLY A 100 2.27 23.21 13.29
CA GLY A 100 2.49 23.02 14.73
C GLY A 100 3.17 21.70 15.12
N THR A 101 3.67 20.93 14.15
CA THR A 101 4.49 19.73 14.37
C THR A 101 5.99 20.06 14.20
N LYS A 102 6.86 19.05 14.38
CA LYS A 102 8.32 19.15 14.18
C LYS A 102 8.77 18.52 12.86
N PHE A 103 7.86 18.31 11.91
CA PHE A 103 8.23 17.81 10.57
C PHE A 103 9.03 18.87 9.81
N GLU A 104 10.10 18.43 9.16
CA GLU A 104 10.86 19.22 8.20
C GLU A 104 10.30 18.98 6.81
N VAL A 105 9.75 20.04 6.21
CA VAL A 105 9.27 20.00 4.81
C VAL A 105 10.39 20.48 3.90
N GLY A 106 10.99 19.56 3.14
CA GLY A 106 12.04 19.83 2.17
C GLY A 106 11.47 20.51 0.92
N ARG A 107 11.26 19.74 -0.15
CA ARG A 107 10.53 20.21 -1.33
C ARG A 107 9.10 20.55 -0.94
N LYS A 108 8.65 21.71 -1.40
CA LYS A 108 7.29 22.23 -1.23
C LYS A 108 6.60 22.35 -2.58
N TYR A 109 5.27 22.27 -2.56
CA TYR A 109 4.47 22.75 -3.69
C TYR A 109 4.73 24.25 -3.91
N ALA A 110 4.49 24.71 -5.14
CA ALA A 110 4.67 26.13 -5.51
C ALA A 110 3.63 27.04 -4.84
N VAL A 111 2.54 26.47 -4.34
CA VAL A 111 1.41 27.13 -3.70
C VAL A 111 1.18 26.49 -2.33
N ASP A 112 0.56 27.22 -1.40
CA ASP A 112 0.06 26.63 -0.15
C ASP A 112 -1.35 26.08 -0.39
N PRO A 113 -1.52 24.75 -0.47
CA PRO A 113 -2.82 24.17 -0.80
C PRO A 113 -3.85 24.37 0.33
N PHE A 114 -3.41 24.61 1.57
CA PHE A 114 -4.32 24.91 2.66
C PHE A 114 -4.95 26.28 2.46
N GLU A 115 -4.16 27.30 2.11
CA GLU A 115 -4.68 28.65 1.87
C GLU A 115 -5.56 28.70 0.62
N GLU A 116 -5.17 28.02 -0.47
CA GLU A 116 -5.94 28.00 -1.72
C GLU A 116 -7.34 27.38 -1.55
N HIS A 117 -7.48 26.41 -0.65
CA HIS A 117 -8.72 25.68 -0.43
C HIS A 117 -9.28 25.84 0.99
N ARG A 118 -8.86 26.88 1.71
CA ARG A 118 -9.13 27.10 3.14
C ARG A 118 -10.58 26.84 3.52
N GLU A 119 -11.52 27.55 2.88
CA GLU A 119 -12.96 27.43 3.19
C GLU A 119 -13.49 26.00 3.03
N ASN A 120 -12.97 25.26 2.05
CA ASN A 120 -13.38 23.88 1.80
C ASN A 120 -12.74 22.92 2.82
N ILE A 121 -11.47 23.11 3.14
CA ILE A 121 -10.75 22.30 4.11
C ILE A 121 -11.31 22.50 5.52
N GLU A 122 -11.65 23.74 5.90
CA GLU A 122 -12.25 24.05 7.20
C GLU A 122 -13.60 23.34 7.41
N LYS A 123 -14.39 23.12 6.35
CA LYS A 123 -15.62 22.29 6.42
C LYS A 123 -15.32 20.85 6.82
N ILE A 124 -14.22 20.26 6.31
CA ILE A 124 -13.80 18.91 6.70
C ILE A 124 -13.27 18.91 8.13
N ILE A 125 -12.42 19.89 8.48
CA ILE A 125 -11.84 20.01 9.82
C ILE A 125 -12.93 20.08 10.88
N ALA A 126 -14.00 20.84 10.64
CA ALA A 126 -15.13 20.99 11.56
C ALA A 126 -15.87 19.66 11.86
N LEU A 127 -15.71 18.64 11.02
CA LEU A 127 -16.31 17.31 11.19
C LEU A 127 -15.36 16.30 11.86
N LEU A 128 -14.08 16.64 12.00
CA LEU A 128 -13.11 15.78 12.68
C LEU A 128 -13.26 15.88 14.21
N PRO A 129 -12.84 14.84 14.96
CA PRO A 129 -12.78 14.91 16.41
C PRO A 129 -11.96 16.13 16.88
N PRO A 130 -12.35 16.84 17.96
CA PRO A 130 -11.61 18.00 18.46
C PRO A 130 -10.15 17.69 18.82
N ASP A 131 -9.86 16.44 19.20
CA ASP A 131 -8.56 15.91 19.57
C ASP A 131 -7.82 15.23 18.40
N PHE A 132 -8.26 15.42 17.16
CA PHE A 132 -7.69 14.72 16.00
C PHE A 132 -6.16 14.91 15.86
N LYS A 133 -5.63 16.09 16.24
CA LYS A 133 -4.19 16.38 16.22
C LYS A 133 -3.44 16.06 17.52
N ALA A 134 -4.10 15.45 18.51
CA ALA A 134 -3.48 15.16 19.81
C ALA A 134 -2.18 14.33 19.65
N GLY A 135 -1.10 14.81 20.28
CA GLY A 135 0.23 14.19 20.27
C GLY A 135 1.10 14.55 19.06
N MET A 136 0.52 15.13 18.01
CA MET A 136 1.25 15.45 16.77
C MET A 136 2.26 16.59 16.95
N GLU A 137 2.14 17.41 18.00
CA GLU A 137 3.06 18.50 18.30
C GLU A 137 4.51 18.03 18.53
N ASN A 138 4.68 16.74 18.84
CA ASN A 138 5.97 16.10 19.02
C ASN A 138 6.41 15.24 17.83
N TRP A 139 5.56 15.06 16.82
CA TRP A 139 5.90 14.28 15.64
C TRP A 139 6.89 15.03 14.77
N SER A 140 7.88 14.29 14.28
CA SER A 140 8.99 14.79 13.48
C SER A 140 9.32 13.82 12.35
N GLY A 141 10.10 14.27 11.39
CA GLY A 141 10.50 13.49 10.22
C GLY A 141 10.69 14.40 9.01
N ARG A 142 11.07 13.82 7.88
CA ARG A 142 11.27 14.55 6.63
C ARG A 142 10.13 14.31 5.66
N ILE A 143 9.53 15.39 5.16
CA ILE A 143 8.45 15.37 4.17
C ILE A 143 8.91 16.06 2.88
N GLU A 144 8.67 15.41 1.75
CA GLU A 144 8.98 15.89 0.41
C GLU A 144 7.69 15.94 -0.42
N GLN A 145 7.27 17.14 -0.81
CA GLN A 145 6.05 17.36 -1.58
C GLN A 145 6.36 17.42 -3.07
N HIS A 146 5.91 16.41 -3.81
CA HIS A 146 6.08 16.33 -5.24
C HIS A 146 4.75 16.08 -5.94
N ILE A 147 4.65 16.50 -7.20
CA ILE A 147 3.52 16.13 -8.04
C ILE A 147 3.60 14.64 -8.38
N SER A 148 2.44 14.00 -8.60
CA SER A 148 2.37 12.53 -8.68
C SER A 148 3.20 11.94 -9.81
N ASP A 149 3.30 12.60 -10.97
CA ASP A 149 4.16 12.19 -12.10
C ASP A 149 5.65 12.18 -11.74
N THR A 150 6.13 13.17 -10.99
CA THR A 150 7.52 13.22 -10.52
C THR A 150 7.83 12.07 -9.56
N ASN A 151 6.85 11.63 -8.76
CA ASN A 151 7.04 10.51 -7.84
C ASN A 151 7.30 9.18 -8.57
N TYR A 152 6.80 8.96 -9.79
CA TYR A 152 7.13 7.74 -10.54
C TYR A 152 8.64 7.57 -10.74
N GLY A 153 9.35 8.67 -11.02
CA GLY A 153 10.82 8.64 -11.14
C GLY A 153 11.52 8.55 -9.78
N LEU A 154 11.06 9.33 -8.79
CA LEU A 154 11.70 9.37 -7.47
C LEU A 154 11.64 8.03 -6.74
N LEU A 155 10.53 7.30 -6.85
CA LEU A 155 10.42 5.98 -6.23
C LEU A 155 11.35 4.95 -6.87
N LEU A 156 11.67 5.10 -8.16
CA LEU A 156 12.70 4.24 -8.79
C LEU A 156 14.09 4.55 -8.22
N TRP A 157 14.42 5.84 -8.05
CA TRP A 157 15.66 6.23 -7.38
C TRP A 157 15.71 5.70 -5.95
N ASP A 158 14.63 5.84 -5.18
CA ASP A 158 14.59 5.31 -3.82
C ASP A 158 14.78 3.81 -3.74
N LEU A 159 14.18 3.08 -4.68
CA LEU A 159 14.36 1.64 -4.77
C LEU A 159 15.85 1.34 -5.00
N ILE A 160 16.45 1.93 -6.04
CA ILE A 160 17.84 1.74 -6.43
C ILE A 160 18.83 2.13 -5.31
N ASP A 161 18.53 3.16 -4.53
CA ASP A 161 19.40 3.66 -3.47
C ASP A 161 19.09 3.05 -2.09
N HIS A 162 18.15 2.09 -2.00
CA HIS A 162 17.64 1.53 -0.74
C HIS A 162 17.13 2.60 0.24
N GLN A 163 16.65 3.72 -0.27
CA GLN A 163 16.09 4.79 0.56
C GLN A 163 14.76 4.34 1.14
N LYS A 164 14.71 4.21 2.47
CA LYS A 164 13.44 3.97 3.17
C LYS A 164 12.52 5.16 2.94
N CYS A 165 11.39 4.94 2.29
CA CYS A 165 10.41 5.97 2.04
C CYS A 165 8.98 5.46 2.22
N ILE A 166 8.10 6.38 2.57
CA ILE A 166 6.66 6.14 2.63
C ILE A 166 6.04 7.14 1.64
N VAL A 167 5.16 6.69 0.76
CA VAL A 167 4.50 7.55 -0.22
C VAL A 167 3.01 7.62 0.04
N LEU A 168 2.48 8.83 0.19
CA LEU A 168 1.04 9.10 0.26
C LEU A 168 0.53 9.53 -1.11
N ALA A 169 -0.48 8.83 -1.60
CA ALA A 169 -1.15 9.14 -2.86
C ALA A 169 -2.67 8.98 -2.74
N THR A 170 -3.41 9.64 -3.64
CA THR A 170 -4.83 9.37 -3.88
C THR A 170 -5.03 7.99 -4.51
N ASP A 171 -6.28 7.53 -4.57
CA ASP A 171 -6.66 6.17 -4.92
C ASP A 171 -6.07 5.75 -6.28
N LEU A 172 -6.32 6.51 -7.34
CA LEU A 172 -5.87 6.11 -8.68
C LEU A 172 -4.36 6.27 -8.89
N ASP A 173 -3.77 7.38 -8.44
CA ASP A 173 -2.32 7.56 -8.57
C ASP A 173 -1.57 6.57 -7.66
N GLY A 174 -2.11 6.28 -6.48
CA GLY A 174 -1.64 5.24 -5.60
C GLY A 174 -1.69 3.86 -6.25
N ASP A 175 -2.80 3.50 -6.91
CA ASP A 175 -2.95 2.26 -7.68
C ASP A 175 -1.83 2.09 -8.71
N ARG A 176 -1.62 3.12 -9.54
CA ARG A 176 -0.59 3.12 -10.59
C ARG A 176 0.83 3.06 -10.03
N LEU A 177 1.11 3.82 -8.96
CA LEU A 177 2.40 3.78 -8.28
C LEU A 177 2.64 2.38 -7.69
N THR A 178 1.63 1.78 -7.08
CA THR A 178 1.72 0.44 -6.52
C THR A 178 1.94 -0.64 -7.57
N ASP A 179 1.32 -0.54 -8.74
CA ASP A 179 1.55 -1.46 -9.86
C ASP A 179 2.96 -1.31 -10.42
N LEU A 180 3.45 -0.07 -10.58
CA LEU A 180 4.84 0.16 -10.97
C LEU A 180 5.81 -0.51 -9.97
N MET A 181 5.63 -0.28 -8.67
CA MET A 181 6.51 -0.85 -7.65
C MET A 181 6.41 -2.38 -7.56
N ALA A 182 5.26 -2.97 -7.86
CA ALA A 182 5.06 -4.41 -7.89
C ALA A 182 5.88 -5.12 -8.98
N ASP A 183 6.06 -4.46 -10.12
CA ASP A 183 6.62 -5.09 -11.31
C ASP A 183 8.04 -4.61 -11.65
N VAL A 184 8.46 -3.41 -11.21
CA VAL A 184 9.69 -2.77 -11.72
C VAL A 184 10.99 -3.53 -11.43
N SER A 185 10.99 -4.40 -10.42
CA SER A 185 12.19 -5.17 -10.08
C SER A 185 12.61 -6.15 -11.19
N ASP A 186 11.64 -6.70 -11.96
CA ASP A 186 11.94 -7.60 -13.07
C ASP A 186 12.63 -6.88 -14.25
N PRO A 187 12.09 -5.76 -14.78
CA PRO A 187 12.78 -4.94 -15.78
C PRO A 187 14.17 -4.45 -15.35
N LEU A 188 14.35 -4.05 -14.09
CA LEU A 188 15.64 -3.58 -13.58
C LEU A 188 16.68 -4.71 -13.58
N ARG A 189 16.32 -5.90 -13.09
CA ARG A 189 17.20 -7.09 -13.15
C ARG A 189 17.53 -7.48 -14.59
N HIS A 190 16.54 -7.45 -15.48
CA HIS A 190 16.77 -7.75 -16.89
C HIS A 190 17.75 -6.75 -17.53
N PHE A 191 17.58 -5.46 -17.26
CA PHE A 191 18.48 -4.42 -17.75
C PHE A 191 19.90 -4.60 -17.22
N GLY A 192 20.06 -4.88 -15.91
CA GLY A 192 21.35 -5.22 -15.31
C GLY A 192 22.03 -6.42 -16.00
N GLY A 193 21.26 -7.45 -16.35
CA GLY A 193 21.76 -8.62 -17.06
C GLY A 193 22.26 -8.30 -18.48
N LYS A 194 21.56 -7.39 -19.20
CA LYS A 194 22.02 -6.91 -20.52
C LYS A 194 23.35 -6.16 -20.41
N LEU A 195 23.51 -5.32 -19.38
CA LEU A 195 24.76 -4.59 -19.14
C LEU A 195 25.91 -5.53 -18.79
N ALA A 196 25.67 -6.49 -17.88
CA ALA A 196 26.69 -7.47 -17.50
C ALA A 196 27.17 -8.29 -18.70
N LYS A 197 26.25 -8.75 -19.55
CA LYS A 197 26.58 -9.46 -20.79
C LYS A 197 27.41 -8.59 -21.75
N HIS A 198 27.08 -7.30 -21.89
CA HIS A 198 27.86 -6.37 -22.70
C HIS A 198 29.29 -6.20 -22.19
N LEU A 199 29.48 -6.27 -20.87
CA LEU A 199 30.79 -6.22 -20.20
C LEU A 199 31.52 -7.58 -20.14
N GLY A 200 30.98 -8.62 -20.79
CA GLY A 200 31.57 -9.97 -20.81
C GLY A 200 31.47 -10.72 -19.48
N GLN A 201 30.53 -10.33 -18.61
CA GLN A 201 30.27 -11.02 -17.33
C GLN A 201 29.07 -11.95 -17.46
N ASP A 202 29.22 -13.18 -16.96
CA ASP A 202 28.12 -14.14 -16.81
C ASP A 202 27.70 -14.17 -15.33
N VAL A 203 26.58 -13.53 -15.03
CA VAL A 203 26.13 -13.28 -13.66
C VAL A 203 24.63 -13.48 -13.55
N ASP A 204 24.23 -14.20 -12.51
CA ASP A 204 22.83 -14.34 -12.14
C ASP A 204 22.35 -13.05 -11.44
N MET A 205 21.61 -12.23 -12.18
CA MET A 205 21.06 -10.98 -11.67
C MET A 205 20.03 -11.16 -10.56
N ALA A 206 19.34 -12.30 -10.48
CA ALA A 206 18.43 -12.56 -9.36
C ALA A 206 19.23 -12.77 -8.07
N LYS A 207 20.35 -13.51 -8.17
CA LYS A 207 21.29 -13.66 -7.06
C LYS A 207 21.93 -12.34 -6.65
N VAL A 208 22.46 -11.56 -7.60
CA VAL A 208 23.06 -10.24 -7.32
C VAL A 208 22.06 -9.32 -6.62
N TRP A 209 20.80 -9.28 -7.09
CA TRP A 209 19.73 -8.50 -6.47
C TRP A 209 19.51 -8.88 -5.00
N SER A 210 19.42 -10.19 -4.71
CA SER A 210 19.28 -10.69 -3.34
C SER A 210 20.52 -10.42 -2.49
N ASP A 211 21.72 -10.62 -3.04
CA ASP A 211 23.00 -10.42 -2.35
C ASP A 211 23.22 -8.93 -2.00
N MET A 212 22.66 -8.02 -2.79
CA MET A 212 22.62 -6.58 -2.50
C MET A 212 21.60 -6.20 -1.42
N GLY A 213 20.71 -7.12 -1.01
CA GLY A 213 19.74 -6.90 0.06
C GLY A 213 18.36 -6.45 -0.43
N TYR A 214 18.09 -6.47 -1.73
CA TYR A 214 16.77 -6.15 -2.25
C TYR A 214 15.79 -7.30 -1.99
N THR A 215 14.63 -6.96 -1.44
CA THR A 215 13.56 -7.92 -1.09
C THR A 215 12.34 -7.83 -2.00
N THR A 216 12.29 -6.85 -2.91
CA THR A 216 11.21 -6.71 -3.89
C THR A 216 11.28 -7.82 -4.94
N GLY A 217 10.29 -8.70 -4.89
CA GLY A 217 10.05 -9.75 -5.88
C GLY A 217 9.20 -9.26 -7.06
N ASN A 218 8.44 -10.18 -7.66
CA ASN A 218 7.23 -9.82 -8.41
C ASN A 218 6.06 -9.73 -7.41
N GLY A 219 5.09 -8.83 -7.62
CA GLY A 219 4.09 -8.39 -6.62
C GLY A 219 3.11 -9.43 -6.01
N ARG A 220 3.49 -10.71 -5.95
CA ARG A 220 2.73 -11.88 -5.49
C ARG A 220 2.78 -12.10 -3.98
N ASP A 221 3.79 -11.58 -3.29
CA ASP A 221 4.03 -11.85 -1.85
C ASP A 221 3.75 -10.64 -0.94
N MET A 222 2.86 -9.72 -1.36
CA MET A 222 2.69 -8.44 -0.64
C MET A 222 1.32 -8.33 0.01
N THR A 223 1.33 -8.49 1.35
CA THR A 223 0.21 -8.19 2.24
C THR A 223 -0.18 -6.73 2.11
N SER A 224 -1.46 -6.50 1.88
CA SER A 224 -2.06 -5.18 1.90
C SER A 224 -2.88 -5.02 3.19
N VAL A 225 -2.75 -3.87 3.85
CA VAL A 225 -3.47 -3.57 5.10
C VAL A 225 -4.40 -2.40 4.87
N MET A 226 -5.71 -2.66 4.85
CA MET A 226 -6.74 -1.63 4.80
C MET A 226 -7.03 -1.11 6.21
N HIS A 227 -6.74 0.16 6.46
CA HIS A 227 -7.04 0.79 7.74
C HIS A 227 -8.45 1.39 7.75
N ARG A 228 -9.11 1.25 8.91
CA ARG A 228 -10.46 1.74 9.15
C ARG A 228 -10.48 2.84 10.20
N MET A 229 -11.42 3.77 10.07
CA MET A 229 -11.63 4.83 11.06
C MET A 229 -12.00 4.27 12.44
N THR A 230 -12.67 3.10 12.46
CA THR A 230 -13.00 2.36 13.68
C THR A 230 -12.77 0.86 13.48
N GLY A 231 -12.38 0.16 14.55
CA GLY A 231 -12.09 -1.26 14.54
C GLY A 231 -10.69 -1.63 14.02
N PRO A 232 -10.31 -2.92 14.06
CA PRO A 232 -8.99 -3.39 13.62
C PRO A 232 -8.78 -3.18 12.12
N ALA A 233 -7.54 -3.22 11.64
CA ALA A 233 -7.28 -3.19 10.21
C ALA A 233 -7.80 -4.46 9.52
N ILE A 234 -8.00 -4.38 8.20
CA ILE A 234 -8.38 -5.53 7.37
C ILE A 234 -7.18 -5.91 6.51
N HIS A 235 -6.75 -7.16 6.59
CA HIS A 235 -5.74 -7.70 5.71
C HIS A 235 -6.40 -8.04 4.35
N GLU A 236 -6.07 -7.27 3.30
CA GLU A 236 -6.58 -7.44 1.95
C GLU A 236 -5.58 -8.23 1.10
N GLN A 237 -6.10 -9.11 0.24
CA GLN A 237 -5.36 -9.64 -0.89
C GLN A 237 -5.94 -9.11 -2.19
N THR A 238 -5.06 -8.86 -3.17
CA THR A 238 -5.43 -8.68 -4.57
C THR A 238 -6.13 -9.94 -5.11
N LEU A 239 -7.47 -9.90 -5.15
CA LEU A 239 -8.35 -10.91 -5.73
C LEU A 239 -7.94 -11.35 -7.15
N GLY A 240 -7.33 -10.44 -7.94
CA GLY A 240 -6.89 -10.74 -9.31
C GLY A 240 -5.85 -11.85 -9.42
N SER A 241 -5.08 -12.13 -8.36
CA SER A 241 -4.12 -13.24 -8.34
C SER A 241 -4.79 -14.61 -8.25
N ALA A 242 -5.91 -14.72 -7.54
CA ALA A 242 -6.69 -15.94 -7.42
C ALA A 242 -7.50 -16.22 -8.70
N ASP A 243 -8.09 -15.18 -9.30
CA ASP A 243 -8.85 -15.32 -10.56
C ASP A 243 -7.94 -15.75 -11.72
N ALA A 244 -6.76 -15.14 -11.85
CA ALA A 244 -5.79 -15.55 -12.87
C ALA A 244 -5.23 -16.97 -12.63
N MET A 245 -5.15 -17.42 -11.38
CA MET A 245 -4.78 -18.80 -11.04
C MET A 245 -5.90 -19.77 -11.43
N LEU A 246 -7.16 -19.44 -11.15
CA LEU A 246 -8.31 -20.25 -11.55
C LEU A 246 -8.37 -20.44 -13.06
N LEU A 247 -8.10 -19.39 -13.85
CA LEU A 247 -8.04 -19.50 -15.31
C LEU A 247 -6.94 -20.48 -15.76
N ARG A 248 -5.75 -20.45 -15.15
CA ARG A 248 -4.67 -21.39 -15.50
C ARG A 248 -4.97 -22.83 -15.12
N LEU A 249 -5.63 -23.03 -13.98
CA LEU A 249 -6.13 -24.34 -13.58
C LEU A 249 -7.15 -24.88 -14.58
N LEU A 250 -8.05 -24.04 -15.07
CA LEU A 250 -9.04 -24.41 -16.09
C LEU A 250 -8.36 -24.74 -17.43
N ASP A 251 -7.28 -24.03 -17.78
CA ASP A 251 -6.47 -24.28 -18.97
C ASP A 251 -5.58 -25.54 -18.84
N GLY A 252 -5.49 -26.15 -17.65
CA GLY A 252 -4.71 -27.36 -17.39
C GLY A 252 -3.20 -27.15 -17.32
N ASP A 253 -2.72 -25.91 -17.36
CA ASP A 253 -1.31 -25.55 -17.26
C ASP A 253 -1.10 -24.34 -16.33
N GLU A 254 -0.83 -24.63 -15.06
CA GLU A 254 -0.53 -23.63 -14.05
C GLU A 254 0.76 -22.83 -14.32
N SER A 255 1.66 -23.42 -15.11
CA SER A 255 2.99 -22.87 -15.38
C SER A 255 3.03 -21.94 -16.60
N MET A 256 1.97 -21.91 -17.40
CA MET A 256 1.91 -21.15 -18.67
C MET A 256 3.15 -21.43 -19.53
N GLY A 257 3.39 -22.70 -19.87
CA GLY A 257 4.57 -23.15 -20.61
C GLY A 257 5.89 -22.91 -19.88
N GLY A 258 5.89 -23.00 -18.54
CA GLY A 258 7.06 -22.75 -17.69
C GLY A 258 7.42 -21.28 -17.48
N THR A 259 6.64 -20.34 -18.03
CA THR A 259 6.88 -18.89 -17.85
C THR A 259 6.40 -18.36 -16.50
N LYS A 260 5.62 -19.15 -15.76
CA LYS A 260 5.08 -18.83 -14.45
C LYS A 260 5.39 -19.96 -13.47
N GLN A 261 5.82 -19.60 -12.27
CA GLN A 261 5.87 -20.53 -11.14
C GLN A 261 4.45 -20.86 -10.66
N PRO A 262 4.21 -22.08 -10.13
CA PRO A 262 2.95 -22.45 -9.50
C PRO A 262 2.53 -21.47 -8.40
N TYR A 263 1.21 -21.36 -8.20
CA TYR A 263 0.63 -20.44 -7.23
C TYR A 263 0.99 -20.84 -5.80
N ASP A 264 1.43 -19.87 -5.00
CA ASP A 264 1.72 -20.06 -3.58
C ASP A 264 0.55 -19.52 -2.73
N PRO A 265 -0.29 -20.39 -2.15
CA PRO A 265 -1.42 -19.96 -1.32
C PRO A 265 -1.01 -19.54 0.09
N ARG A 266 0.27 -19.65 0.48
CA ARG A 266 0.75 -19.27 1.83
C ARG A 266 0.36 -17.85 2.19
N ILE A 267 0.38 -16.93 1.24
CA ILE A 267 -0.03 -15.54 1.48
C ILE A 267 -1.46 -15.45 2.02
N HIS A 268 -2.42 -16.23 1.47
CA HIS A 268 -3.79 -16.28 2.01
C HIS A 268 -3.81 -16.78 3.45
N PHE A 269 -3.03 -17.83 3.74
CA PHE A 269 -2.98 -18.41 5.07
C PHE A 269 -2.41 -17.43 6.10
N VAL A 270 -1.35 -16.69 5.76
CA VAL A 270 -0.76 -15.66 6.62
C VAL A 270 -1.79 -14.57 6.93
N LEU A 271 -2.51 -14.06 5.92
CA LEU A 271 -3.53 -13.02 6.12
C LEU A 271 -4.67 -13.50 7.02
N ILE A 272 -5.16 -14.73 6.80
CA ILE A 272 -6.20 -15.35 7.62
C ILE A 272 -5.67 -15.54 9.04
N ARG A 273 -4.46 -16.08 9.20
CA ARG A 273 -3.80 -16.26 10.49
C ARG A 273 -3.77 -14.95 11.27
N ASP A 274 -3.27 -13.87 10.68
CA ASP A 274 -3.14 -12.59 11.35
C ASP A 274 -4.51 -12.03 11.77
N ALA A 275 -5.52 -12.11 10.89
CA ALA A 275 -6.89 -11.72 11.23
C ALA A 275 -7.49 -12.55 12.38
N TYR A 276 -7.23 -13.86 12.42
CA TYR A 276 -7.68 -14.72 13.52
C TYR A 276 -6.95 -14.44 14.83
N LEU A 277 -5.65 -14.14 14.78
CA LEU A 277 -4.87 -13.74 15.97
C LEU A 277 -5.38 -12.42 16.55
N ASP A 278 -5.66 -11.43 15.70
CA ASP A 278 -6.20 -10.14 16.11
C ASP A 278 -7.61 -10.25 16.70
N ALA A 279 -8.46 -11.12 16.15
CA ALA A 279 -9.80 -11.37 16.68
C ALA A 279 -9.79 -12.18 17.99
N ASN A 280 -8.71 -12.88 18.31
CA ASN A 280 -8.60 -13.80 19.45
C ASN A 280 -7.38 -13.49 20.33
N GLN A 281 -7.21 -12.22 20.70
CA GLN A 281 -6.09 -11.79 21.53
C GLN A 281 -6.00 -12.60 22.83
N GLY A 282 -4.79 -13.07 23.16
CA GLY A 282 -4.52 -13.89 24.35
C GLY A 282 -4.80 -15.40 24.20
N ASN A 283 -5.29 -15.87 23.05
CA ASN A 283 -5.49 -17.30 22.80
C ASN A 283 -4.19 -17.99 22.34
N GLU A 284 -3.31 -18.34 23.28
CA GLU A 284 -2.02 -18.96 23.00
C GLU A 284 -2.10 -20.31 22.28
N LYS A 285 -3.16 -21.10 22.53
CA LYS A 285 -3.35 -22.39 21.85
C LYS A 285 -3.66 -22.20 20.37
N LEU A 286 -4.52 -21.23 20.04
CA LEU A 286 -4.85 -20.89 18.66
C LEU A 286 -3.62 -20.34 17.94
N ARG A 287 -2.86 -19.45 18.60
CA ARG A 287 -1.60 -18.92 18.06
C ARG A 287 -0.63 -20.03 17.69
N LYS A 288 -0.37 -20.93 18.62
CA LYS A 288 0.53 -22.07 18.39
C LYS A 288 0.06 -22.93 17.21
N TRP A 289 -1.24 -23.23 17.12
CA TRP A 289 -1.77 -24.01 15.99
C TRP A 289 -1.59 -23.30 14.64
N LEU A 290 -1.86 -22.00 14.59
CA LEU A 290 -1.67 -21.20 13.38
C LEU A 290 -0.19 -21.13 12.98
N ASP A 291 0.73 -21.04 13.94
CA ASP A 291 2.17 -21.03 13.69
C ASP A 291 2.68 -22.39 13.19
N GLU A 292 2.20 -23.50 13.76
CA GLU A 292 2.51 -24.86 13.31
C GLU A 292 1.96 -25.15 11.90
N ALA A 293 0.75 -24.66 11.60
CA ALA A 293 0.18 -24.72 10.27
C ALA A 293 1.02 -23.90 9.27
N LEU A 294 1.46 -22.68 9.63
CA LEU A 294 2.34 -21.87 8.79
C LEU A 294 3.67 -22.59 8.49
N ALA A 295 4.29 -23.20 9.50
CA ALA A 295 5.51 -23.99 9.31
C ALA A 295 5.28 -25.19 8.36
N THR A 296 4.08 -25.76 8.37
CA THR A 296 3.68 -26.81 7.43
C THR A 296 3.56 -26.28 6.00
N PHE A 297 2.98 -25.09 5.81
CA PHE A 297 3.01 -24.40 4.52
C PHE A 297 4.44 -24.22 4.01
N ASP A 298 5.33 -23.67 4.85
CA ASP A 298 6.72 -23.45 4.44
C ASP A 298 7.41 -24.75 4.00
N LYS A 299 7.18 -25.86 4.71
CA LYS A 299 7.73 -27.17 4.35
C LYS A 299 7.21 -27.71 3.02
N VAL A 300 5.91 -27.54 2.73
CA VAL A 300 5.30 -28.04 1.48
C VAL A 300 5.79 -27.22 0.28
N TYR A 301 6.04 -25.92 0.46
CA TYR A 301 6.37 -24.99 -0.62
C TYR A 301 7.85 -24.57 -0.71
N SER A 302 8.73 -25.05 0.18
CA SER A 302 10.16 -24.68 0.22
C SER A 302 11.03 -25.28 -0.90
N ALA A 303 10.59 -26.37 -1.53
CA ALA A 303 11.35 -27.09 -2.55
C ALA A 303 10.85 -26.72 -3.96
N GLN A 304 10.75 -27.70 -4.86
CA GLN A 304 10.04 -27.51 -6.12
C GLN A 304 8.56 -27.30 -5.81
N ARG A 305 8.08 -26.07 -6.04
CA ARG A 305 6.71 -25.68 -5.70
C ARG A 305 5.73 -26.63 -6.38
N PRO A 306 4.83 -27.30 -5.63
CA PRO A 306 3.81 -28.13 -6.23
C PRO A 306 2.81 -27.25 -7.01
N GLY A 307 2.10 -27.86 -7.96
CA GLY A 307 0.87 -27.28 -8.49
C GLY A 307 -0.15 -27.04 -7.38
N PHE A 308 -1.11 -26.17 -7.61
CA PHE A 308 -2.10 -25.76 -6.61
C PHE A 308 -2.88 -26.96 -6.07
N ILE A 309 -3.29 -27.89 -6.93
CA ILE A 309 -4.07 -29.07 -6.53
C ILE A 309 -3.22 -30.03 -5.70
N GLU A 310 -1.98 -30.30 -6.10
CA GLU A 310 -1.06 -31.18 -5.37
C GLU A 310 -0.69 -30.56 -4.01
N GLY A 311 -0.37 -29.27 -3.99
CA GLY A 311 -0.08 -28.53 -2.76
C GLY A 311 -1.28 -28.53 -1.82
N TYR A 312 -2.49 -28.29 -2.32
CA TYR A 312 -3.71 -28.33 -1.51
C TYR A 312 -3.95 -29.70 -0.87
N LYS A 313 -3.74 -30.79 -1.62
CA LYS A 313 -3.84 -32.16 -1.08
C LYS A 313 -2.81 -32.41 0.02
N ALA A 314 -1.55 -32.04 -0.21
CA ALA A 314 -0.48 -32.20 0.76
C ALA A 314 -0.76 -31.41 2.06
N LEU A 315 -1.25 -30.18 1.94
CA LEU A 315 -1.65 -29.37 3.10
C LEU A 315 -2.81 -30.00 3.88
N LYS A 316 -3.83 -30.51 3.19
CA LYS A 316 -5.00 -31.15 3.82
C LYS A 316 -4.62 -32.42 4.59
N GLU A 317 -3.62 -33.16 4.11
CA GLU A 317 -3.09 -34.33 4.80
C GLU A 317 -2.20 -33.95 6.01
N ALA A 318 -1.42 -32.88 5.88
CA ALA A 318 -0.43 -32.48 6.88
C ALA A 318 -1.01 -31.64 8.03
N ILE A 319 -2.05 -30.83 7.77
CA ILE A 319 -2.61 -29.91 8.76
C ILE A 319 -3.87 -30.52 9.38
N LYS A 320 -3.81 -30.77 10.70
CA LYS A 320 -5.02 -31.12 11.47
C LYS A 320 -5.87 -29.87 11.71
N PRO A 321 -7.18 -29.89 11.42
CA PRO A 321 -8.05 -28.75 11.68
C PRO A 321 -8.08 -28.34 13.14
N TRP A 322 -8.16 -27.03 13.39
CA TRP A 322 -8.33 -26.49 14.74
C TRP A 322 -9.60 -27.04 15.41
N GLY A 323 -9.47 -27.52 16.65
CA GLY A 323 -10.59 -28.05 17.44
C GLY A 323 -10.90 -29.55 17.25
N ASN A 324 -10.14 -30.25 16.41
CA ASN A 324 -10.19 -31.71 16.25
C ASN A 324 -9.09 -32.44 17.03
#